data_AF-A0A1C5YVX7-F1
#
_entry.id   AF-A0A1C5YVX7-F1
#
_cell.length_a   1.000
_cell.length_b   1.000
_cell.length_c   1.000
_cell.angle_alpha   90.00
_cell.angle_beta   90.00
_cell.angle_gamma   90.00
#
_symmetry.space_group_name_H-M   'P 1'
#
loop_
_entity.id
_entity.type
_entity.pdbx_description
1 polymer ?
#
loop_
_entity_poly.entity_id
_entity_poly.type
_entity_poly.pdbx_seq_one_letter_code
_entity_poly.pdbx_strand_id
1 'polypeptide(L)' 'MQITLLTAIAKRLKVSIPDLRDWCPLLSLQALLEVENNSFPVEEWNQALTYLSGQVCAFSNVMEAKSYIKTIIRRWWL' A
#
# COMPACT_ATOMS: atom_id res chain seq x y z
N MET A 1 -20.00 -6.74 -0.85
CA MET A 1 -19.18 -5.70 -0.20
C MET A 1 -17.83 -5.70 -0.90
N GLN A 2 -17.51 -4.67 -1.68
CA GLN A 2 -16.25 -4.61 -2.41
C GLN A 2 -15.12 -4.42 -1.39
N ILE A 3 -14.18 -5.36 -1.33
CA ILE A 3 -13.03 -5.26 -0.42
C ILE A 3 -11.99 -4.37 -1.10
N THR A 4 -11.69 -3.21 -0.49
CA THR A 4 -10.63 -2.30 -0.97
C THR A 4 -9.25 -2.88 -0.66
N LEU A 5 -8.21 -2.43 -1.36
CA LEU A 5 -6.84 -2.89 -1.14
C LEU A 5 -6.39 -2.63 0.32
N LEU A 6 -6.69 -1.45 0.86
CA LEU A 6 -6.42 -1.12 2.27
C LEU A 6 -7.12 -2.08 3.25
N THR A 7 -8.38 -2.42 2.97
CA THR A 7 -9.14 -3.36 3.81
C THR A 7 -8.53 -4.77 3.74
N ALA A 8 -8.06 -5.20 2.57
CA ALA A 8 -7.41 -6.49 2.40
C ALA A 8 -6.09 -6.55 3.19
N ILE A 9 -5.27 -5.50 3.14
CA ILE A 9 -4.02 -5.40 3.90
C ILE A 9 -4.28 -5.36 5.42
N ALA A 10 -5.23 -4.54 5.88
CA ALA A 10 -5.63 -4.47 7.29
C ALA A 10 -6.06 -5.84 7.82
N LYS A 11 -6.91 -6.55 7.08
CA LYS A 11 -7.33 -7.91 7.43
C LYS A 11 -6.17 -8.90 7.48
N ARG A 12 -5.27 -8.83 6.50
CA ARG A 12 -4.10 -9.71 6.41
C ARG A 12 -3.16 -9.53 7.60
N LEU A 13 -2.93 -8.28 8.00
CA LEU A 13 -2.09 -7.92 9.13
C LEU A 13 -2.81 -7.99 10.49
N LYS A 14 -4.13 -8.25 10.50
CA LYS A 14 -4.99 -8.30 11.69
C LYS A 14 -4.95 -7.00 12.52
N VAL A 15 -4.94 -5.87 11.84
CA VAL A 15 -4.93 -4.52 12.45
C VAL A 15 -6.05 -3.65 11.88
N SER A 16 -6.30 -2.48 12.47
CA SER A 16 -7.22 -1.50 11.90
C SER A 16 -6.56 -0.72 10.75
N ILE A 17 -7.37 -0.06 9.91
CA ILE A 17 -6.83 0.77 8.80
C ILE A 17 -5.96 1.94 9.33
N PRO A 18 -6.32 2.66 10.41
CA PRO A 18 -5.42 3.62 11.07
C PRO A 18 -4.04 3.05 11.42
N ASP A 19 -4.01 1.86 12.02
CA ASP A 19 -2.76 1.22 12.46
C ASP A 19 -1.79 0.91 11.32
N LEU A 20 -2.30 0.73 10.09
CA LEU A 20 -1.46 0.53 8.91
C LEU A 20 -0.51 1.71 8.68
N ARG A 21 -0.92 2.93 9.02
CA ARG A 21 -0.11 4.15 8.87
C ARG A 21 0.62 4.49 10.16
N ASP A 22 -0.05 4.41 11.30
CA ASP A 22 0.44 5.00 12.54
C ASP A 22 1.37 4.06 13.33
N TRP A 23 1.18 2.74 13.20
CA TRP A 23 1.96 1.76 13.94
C TRP A 23 2.93 1.00 13.04
N CYS A 24 2.43 0.44 11.94
CA CYS A 24 3.18 -0.53 11.15
C CYS A 24 3.45 -0.12 9.68
N PRO A 25 3.83 1.13 9.37
CA PRO A 25 3.84 1.58 7.98
C PRO A 25 4.87 0.87 7.09
N LEU A 26 5.99 0.34 7.64
CA LEU A 26 6.92 -0.52 6.87
C LEU A 26 6.26 -1.86 6.49
N LEU A 27 5.61 -2.51 7.46
CA LEU A 27 4.96 -3.80 7.25
C LEU A 27 3.77 -3.66 6.29
N SER A 28 3.03 -2.56 6.37
CA SER A 28 1.96 -2.22 5.41
C SER A 28 2.50 -2.11 3.98
N LEU A 29 3.62 -1.42 3.79
CA LEU A 29 4.27 -1.29 2.49
C LEU A 29 4.83 -2.64 1.97
N GLN A 30 5.40 -3.47 2.85
CA GLN A 30 5.85 -4.82 2.48
C GLN A 30 4.66 -5.72 2.10
N ALA A 31 3.58 -5.69 2.86
CA ALA A 31 2.37 -6.46 2.57
C ALA A 31 1.74 -6.06 1.22
N LEU A 32 1.81 -4.77 0.85
CA LEU A 32 1.40 -4.32 -0.47
C LEU A 32 2.26 -4.92 -1.59
N LEU A 33 3.58 -5.05 -1.42
CA LEU A 33 4.43 -5.63 -2.47
C LEU A 33 4.10 -7.09 -2.80
N GLU A 34 3.57 -7.82 -1.83
CA GLU A 34 3.20 -9.24 -1.93
C GLU A 34 1.84 -9.48 -2.61
N VAL A 35 1.01 -8.45 -2.76
CA VAL A 35 -0.26 -8.55 -3.50
C VAL A 35 0.02 -8.73 -4.98
N GLU A 36 -0.62 -9.66 -5.68
CA GLU A 36 -0.39 -9.84 -7.11
C GLU A 36 -0.81 -8.60 -7.92
N ASN A 37 -0.12 -8.34 -9.04
CA ASN A 37 -0.33 -7.11 -9.81
C ASN A 37 -1.76 -6.98 -10.36
N ASN A 38 -2.45 -8.09 -10.59
CA ASN A 38 -3.78 -8.13 -11.21
C ASN A 38 -4.91 -8.27 -10.19
N SER A 39 -4.61 -8.30 -8.88
CA SER A 39 -5.63 -8.50 -7.84
C SER A 39 -6.49 -7.27 -7.58
N PHE A 40 -5.93 -6.07 -7.78
CA PHE A 40 -6.61 -4.80 -7.53
C PHE A 40 -6.28 -3.80 -8.64
N PRO A 41 -7.26 -2.95 -9.03
CA PRO A 41 -7.04 -1.93 -10.06
C PRO A 41 -6.13 -0.82 -9.54
N VAL A 42 -5.43 -0.10 -10.43
CA VAL A 42 -4.40 0.88 -10.06
C VAL A 42 -4.95 2.02 -9.18
N GLU A 43 -6.23 2.35 -9.31
CA GLU A 43 -6.94 3.34 -8.51
C GLU A 43 -6.90 2.99 -7.02
N GLU A 44 -7.06 1.70 -6.68
CA GLU A 44 -6.96 1.20 -5.30
C GLU A 44 -5.51 1.28 -4.78
N TRP A 45 -4.53 1.04 -5.64
CA TRP A 45 -3.11 1.23 -5.29
C TRP A 45 -2.80 2.70 -5.01
N ASN A 46 -3.31 3.61 -5.85
CA ASN A 46 -3.16 5.05 -5.69
C ASN A 46 -3.79 5.53 -4.38
N GLN A 47 -5.00 5.07 -4.06
CA GLN A 47 -5.66 5.38 -2.79
C GLN A 47 -4.89 4.83 -1.59
N ALA A 48 -4.47 3.56 -1.63
CA ALA A 48 -3.71 2.94 -0.56
C ALA A 48 -2.37 3.64 -0.31
N LEU A 49 -1.64 3.98 -1.36
CA LEU A 49 -0.36 4.67 -1.24
C LEU A 49 -0.52 6.13 -0.82
N THR A 50 -1.57 6.80 -1.28
CA THR A 50 -1.89 8.15 -0.78
C THR A 50 -2.14 8.15 0.71
N TYR A 51 -2.90 7.17 1.18
CA TYR A 51 -3.19 7.01 2.60
C TYR A 51 -1.92 6.70 3.43
N LEU A 52 -1.12 5.73 3.00
CA LEU A 52 0.05 5.27 3.76
C LEU A 52 1.22 6.25 3.72
N SER A 53 1.48 6.89 2.58
CA SER A 53 2.60 7.84 2.43
C SER A 53 2.25 9.26 2.88
N GLY A 54 0.97 9.59 2.96
CA GLY A 54 0.50 10.97 3.15
C GLY A 54 0.73 11.88 1.94
N GLN A 55 1.17 11.34 0.79
CA GLN A 55 1.41 12.08 -0.45
C GLN A 55 0.42 11.63 -1.52
N VAL A 56 -0.15 12.58 -2.27
CA VAL A 56 -1.06 12.25 -3.37
C VAL A 56 -0.33 11.39 -4.41
N CYS A 57 -0.84 10.18 -4.64
CA CYS A 57 -0.32 9.21 -5.60
C CYS A 57 -1.28 9.06 -6.78
N ALA A 58 -0.74 9.10 -8.01
CA ALA A 58 -1.51 8.95 -9.24
C ALA A 58 -0.68 8.19 -10.31
N PHE A 59 -0.43 6.92 -10.05
CA PHE A 59 0.28 6.02 -10.95
C PHE A 59 -0.63 5.53 -12.09
N SER A 60 -0.04 5.25 -13.24
CA SER A 60 -0.77 4.77 -14.43
C SER A 60 -0.91 3.25 -14.44
N ASN A 61 -0.06 2.54 -13.70
CA ASN A 61 -0.13 1.08 -13.56
C ASN A 61 0.42 0.60 -12.21
N VAL A 62 0.13 -0.65 -11.86
CA VAL A 62 0.52 -1.27 -10.58
C VAL A 62 2.05 -1.45 -10.47
N MET A 63 2.76 -1.60 -11.58
CA MET A 63 4.22 -1.76 -11.55
C MET A 63 4.92 -0.47 -11.09
N GLU A 64 4.44 0.69 -11.55
CA GLU A 64 4.88 2.01 -11.07
C GLU A 64 4.63 2.17 -9.57
N ALA A 65 3.41 1.85 -9.12
CA ALA A 65 3.05 1.89 -7.70
C ALA A 65 3.99 1.02 -6.84
N LYS A 66 4.29 -0.21 -7.28
CA LYS A 66 5.24 -1.10 -6.60
C LYS A 66 6.68 -0.60 -6.62
N SER A 67 7.11 0.02 -7.72
CA SER A 67 8.44 0.64 -7.81
C SER A 67 8.58 1.79 -6.81
N TYR A 68 7.53 2.61 -6.67
CA TYR A 68 7.47 3.66 -5.66
C TYR A 68 7.54 3.10 -4.24
N ILE A 69 6.79 2.03 -3.92
CA ILE A 69 6.88 1.36 -2.62
C ILE A 69 8.31 0.92 -2.31
N LYS A 70 8.99 0.25 -3.25
CA LYS A 70 10.40 -0.17 -3.08
C LYS A 70 11.32 1.02 -2.80
N THR A 71 11.03 2.18 -3.40
CA THR A 71 11.79 3.41 -3.18
C THR A 71 11.55 3.97 -1.77
N ILE A 72 10.30 4.01 -1.28
CA ILE A 72 9.99 4.41 0.08
C ILE A 72 10.70 3.50 1.08
N ILE A 73 10.54 2.18 0.92
CA ILE A 73 11.15 1.19 1.81
C ILE A 73 12.67 1.40 1.88
N ARG A 74 13.35 1.55 0.74
CA ARG A 74 14.80 1.79 0.71
C ARG A 74 15.22 3.04 1.48
N ARG A 75 14.43 4.12 1.43
CA ARG A 75 14.71 5.36 2.16
C ARG A 75 14.60 5.22 3.67
N TRP A 76 13.87 4.23 4.18
CA TRP A 76 13.76 3.98 5.62
C TRP A 76 14.94 3.21 6.20
N TRP A 77 15.72 2.55 5.35
CA TRP A 77 16.94 1.84 5.74
C TRP A 77 18.20 2.72 5.64
N LEU A 78 18.04 3.99 5.23
CA LEU A 78 19.09 5.01 5.21
C LEU A 78 18.87 5.99 6.36
#